data_AF-A0A397CVS0-F1
#
_entry.id   AF-A0A397CVS0-F1
#
_cell.length_a   1.000
_cell.length_b   1.000
_cell.length_c   1.000
_cell.angle_alpha   90.00
_cell.angle_beta   90.00
_cell.angle_gamma   90.00
#
_symmetry.space_group_name_H-M   'P 1'
#
loop_
_entity.id
_entity.type
_entity.pdbx_description
1 polymer ?
#
loop_
_entity_poly.entity_id
_entity_poly.type
_entity_poly.pdbx_seq_one_letter_code
_entity_poly.pdbx_strand_id
1 'polypeptide(L)' 'MSWDIVSAASALHADKVALICGVTHKQVTHREFVVSVKAIAASLAQRGVTKGTVRKGTMTSAAFTDRLP' A
#
# COMPACT_ATOMS: atom_id res chain seq x y z
N MET A 1 -11.47 -10.55 -3.81
CA MET A 1 -12.42 -10.15 -2.75
C MET A 1 -11.85 -9.09 -1.82
N SER A 2 -10.74 -9.29 -1.12
CA SER A 2 -10.23 -8.25 -0.20
C SER A 2 -9.67 -7.00 -0.90
N TRP A 3 -9.03 -7.14 -2.08
CA TRP A 3 -8.52 -6.01 -2.86
C TRP A 3 -9.62 -5.14 -3.47
N ASP A 4 -10.76 -5.75 -3.83
CA ASP A 4 -11.90 -5.05 -4.43
C ASP A 4 -12.49 -4.01 -3.47
N ILE A 5 -12.54 -4.33 -2.17
CA ILE A 5 -12.99 -3.41 -1.12
C ILE A 5 -12.07 -2.19 -1.01
N VAL A 6 -10.75 -2.42 -1.00
CA VAL A 6 -9.75 -1.34 -0.92
C VAL A 6 -9.80 -0.46 -2.17
N SER A 7 -9.96 -1.07 -3.35
CA SER A 7 -10.06 -0.34 -4.61
C SER A 7 -11.34 0.50 -4.67
N ALA A 8 -12.48 -0.05 -4.23
CA ALA A 8 -13.77 0.66 -4.20
C ALA A 8 -13.75 1.81 -3.19
N ALA A 9 -13.27 1.58 -1.97
CA ALA A 9 -13.13 2.62 -0.95
C ALA A 9 -12.23 3.76 -1.43
N SER A 10 -11.16 3.44 -2.16
CA SER A 10 -10.23 4.45 -2.65
C SER A 10 -10.78 5.27 -3.82
N ALA A 11 -11.73 4.72 -4.59
CA ALA A 11 -12.46 5.48 -5.59
C ALA A 11 -13.48 6.44 -4.96
N LEU A 12 -14.14 6.02 -3.87
CA LEU A 12 -15.15 6.82 -3.17
C LEU A 12 -14.57 7.90 -2.24
N HIS A 13 -13.34 7.72 -1.77
CA HIS A 13 -12.71 8.56 -0.76
C HIS A 13 -11.31 9.02 -1.16
N ALA A 14 -11.08 9.24 -2.47
CA ALA A 14 -9.77 9.47 -3.06
C ALA A 14 -8.87 10.44 -2.28
N ASP A 15 -9.42 11.58 -1.84
CA ASP A 15 -8.68 12.64 -1.15
C ASP A 15 -8.73 12.56 0.38
N LYS A 16 -9.44 11.57 0.96
CA LYS A 16 -9.44 11.34 2.41
C LYS A 16 -8.16 10.59 2.81
N VAL A 17 -7.71 10.88 4.02
CA VAL A 17 -6.56 10.22 4.64
C VAL A 17 -6.89 8.75 4.90
N ALA A 18 -6.09 7.86 4.32
CA ALA A 18 -6.23 6.40 4.45
C ALA A 18 -5.25 5.81 5.46
N LEU A 19 -4.06 6.44 5.60
CA LEU A 19 -2.99 5.95 6.45
C LEU A 19 -2.26 7.13 7.10
N ILE A 20 -1.97 7.00 8.39
CA ILE A 20 -1.11 7.93 9.13
C ILE A 20 0.05 7.13 9.72
N CYS A 21 1.28 7.57 9.46
CA CYS A 21 2.46 7.03 10.13
C CYS A 21 2.50 7.54 11.57
N GLY A 22 2.42 6.65 12.56
CA GLY A 22 2.52 7.04 13.97
C GLY A 22 3.89 7.60 14.40
N VAL A 23 4.93 7.42 13.59
CA VAL A 23 6.30 7.89 13.90
C VAL A 23 6.58 9.24 13.25
N THR A 24 6.31 9.36 11.95
CA THR A 24 6.61 10.60 11.19
C THR A 24 5.41 11.54 11.07
N HIS A 25 4.23 11.13 11.56
CA HIS A 25 2.95 11.82 11.36
C HIS A 25 2.58 12.08 9.89
N LYS A 26 3.28 11.41 8.96
CA LYS A 26 3.00 11.51 7.53
C LYS A 26 1.63 10.91 7.23
N GLN A 27 0.81 11.66 6.51
CA GLN A 27 -0.52 11.25 6.10
C GLN A 27 -0.52 10.92 4.62
N VAL A 28 -1.20 9.84 4.26
CA VAL A 28 -1.31 9.37 2.89
C VAL A 28 -2.79 9.22 2.55
N THR A 29 -3.20 9.82 1.44
CA THR A 29 -4.57 9.73 0.95
C THR A 29 -4.88 8.36 0.35
N HIS A 30 -6.16 8.04 0.19
CA HIS A 30 -6.57 6.80 -0.49
C HIS A 30 -5.99 6.66 -1.90
N ARG A 31 -5.95 7.77 -2.66
CA ARG A 31 -5.39 7.79 -4.01
C ARG A 31 -3.90 7.45 -4.01
N GLU A 32 -3.13 8.13 -3.17
CA GLU A 32 -1.68 7.92 -3.03
C GLU A 32 -1.37 6.52 -2.52
N PHE A 33 -2.17 6.02 -1.58
CA PHE A 33 -2.05 4.67 -1.04
C PHE A 33 -2.20 3.61 -2.14
N VAL A 34 -3.23 3.69 -2.98
CA VAL A 34 -3.43 2.72 -4.07
C VAL A 34 -2.32 2.77 -5.10
N VAL A 35 -1.86 3.97 -5.48
CA VAL A 35 -0.72 4.13 -6.40
C VAL A 35 0.52 3.43 -5.83
N SER A 36 0.81 3.65 -4.56
CA SER A 36 1.99 3.08 -3.89
C SER A 36 1.89 1.57 -3.75
N VAL A 37 0.73 1.02 -3.37
CA VAL A 37 0.52 -0.42 -3.28
C VAL A 37 0.69 -1.09 -4.64
N LYS A 38 0.21 -0.48 -5.72
CA LYS A 38 0.43 -0.98 -7.09
C LYS A 38 1.91 -0.98 -7.46
N ALA A 39 2.66 0.07 -7.11
CA ALA A 39 4.10 0.14 -7.35
C ALA A 39 4.86 -0.95 -6.58
N ILE A 40 4.52 -1.17 -5.31
CA ILE A 40 5.10 -2.24 -4.49
C ILE A 40 4.75 -3.61 -5.08
N ALA A 41 3.50 -3.84 -5.48
CA ALA A 41 3.07 -5.08 -6.10
C ALA A 41 3.83 -5.37 -7.40
N ALA A 42 4.05 -4.35 -8.26
CA ALA A 42 4.87 -4.47 -9.45
C ALA A 42 6.33 -4.83 -9.12
N SER A 43 6.92 -4.20 -8.11
CA SER A 43 8.29 -4.53 -7.65
C SER A 43 8.38 -5.96 -7.09
N LEU A 44 7.34 -6.44 -6.40
CA LEU A 44 7.27 -7.83 -5.93
C LEU A 44 7.16 -8.81 -7.10
N ALA A 45 6.35 -8.49 -8.11
CA ALA A 45 6.22 -9.29 -9.33
C ALA A 45 7.56 -9.39 -10.08
N GLN A 46 8.31 -8.28 -10.20
CA GLN A 46 9.67 -8.29 -10.77
C GLN A 46 10.64 -9.19 -9.98
N ARG A 47 10.42 -9.36 -8.68
CA ARG A 47 11.21 -10.26 -7.82
C ARG A 47 10.68 -11.70 -7.81
N GLY A 48 9.85 -12.07 -8.80
CA GLY A 48 9.31 -13.41 -8.98
C GLY A 48 8.13 -13.77 -8.08
N VAL A 49 7.53 -12.80 -7.37
CA VAL A 49 6.34 -13.07 -6.54
C VAL A 49 5.11 -13.12 -7.45
N THR A 50 4.50 -14.30 -7.55
CA THR A 50 3.28 -14.50 -8.32
C THR A 50 2.11 -14.86 -7.40
N LYS A 51 0.89 -14.88 -7.95
CA LYS A 51 -0.31 -15.29 -7.20
C LYS A 51 -0.09 -16.67 -6.58
N GLY A 52 -0.34 -16.80 -5.28
CA GLY A 52 -0.13 -18.05 -4.53
C GLY A 52 1.27 -18.23 -3.96
N THR A 53 2.23 -17.35 -4.29
CA THR A 53 3.56 -17.35 -3.67
C THR A 53 3.46 -16.82 -2.24
N VAL A 54 3.83 -17.63 -1.26
CA VAL A 54 3.94 -17.21 0.14
C VAL A 54 5.35 -16.70 0.39
N ARG A 55 5.49 -15.42 0.76
CA ARG A 55 6.79 -14.81 1.07
C ARG A 55 6.77 -14.25 2.48
N LYS A 56 7.72 -14.68 3.30
CA LYS A 56 7.93 -14.09 4.63
C LYS A 56 8.56 -12.72 4.44
N GLY A 57 7.89 -11.68 4.95
CA GLY A 57 8.39 -10.32 4.97
C GLY A 57 8.39 -9.80 6.39
N THR A 58 9.53 -9.33 6.87
CA THR A 58 9.60 -8.50 8.07
C THR A 58 9.69 -7.06 7.59
N MET A 59 8.66 -6.27 7.88
CA MET A 59 8.61 -4.86 7.52
C MET A 59 8.11 -4.07 8.72
N THR A 60 8.85 -3.04 9.10
CA THR A 60 8.40 -2.09 10.13
C THR A 60 7.43 -1.10 9.50
N SER A 61 6.48 -0.58 10.29
CA SER A 61 5.50 0.41 9.84
C SER A 61 6.16 1.65 9.24
N ALA A 62 7.29 2.08 9.81
CA ALA A 62 8.10 3.18 9.29
C ALA A 62 8.70 2.88 7.92
N ALA A 63 9.29 1.69 7.72
CA ALA A 63 9.87 1.30 6.43
C ALA A 63 8.81 1.14 5.32
N PHE A 64 7.57 0.86 5.69
CA PHE A 64 6.45 0.84 4.75
C PHE A 64 6.03 2.26 4.34
N THR A 65 5.93 3.18 5.31
CA THR A 65 5.53 4.57 5.05
C THR A 65 6.59 5.40 4.35
N ASP A 66 7.87 5.08 4.51
CA ASP A 66 8.98 5.67 3.75
C ASP A 66 8.87 5.40 2.24
N ARG A 67 8.22 4.31 1.85
CA ARG A 67 7.96 3.95 0.44
C ARG A 67 6.68 4.57 -0.13
N LEU A 68 5.93 5.31 0.67
CA LEU A 68 4.76 6.07 0.25
C LEU A 68 5.20 7.51 -0.09
N PRO A 69 4.63 8.14 -1.13
CA PRO A 69 4.93 9.51 -1.54
C PRO A 69 4.71 10.50 -0.40
#